data_AF-A0AA51QLP5-F1
#
_entry.id   AF-A0AA51QLP5-F1
#
_cell.length_a   1.000
_cell.length_b   1.000
_cell.length_c   1.000
_cell.angle_alpha   90.00
_cell.angle_beta   90.00
_cell.angle_gamma   90.00
#
_symmetry.space_group_name_H-M   'P 1'
#
loop_
_entity.id
_entity.type
_entity.pdbx_description
1 polymer ?
#
loop_
_entity_poly.entity_id
_entity_poly.type
_entity_poly.pdbx_seq_one_letter_code
_entity_poly.pdbx_strand_id
1 'polypeptide(L)'
;MYRDEQAAATALAAYRDVVERCVSWQMGAGAAGYTFDVIQKTLDAAVGDESVARMQTTAMVRYPDAPASSSYWVSARTGTSIVQVTYRPGSLLGSGQGKSQAVELVGASP
;
A
#
# COMPACT_ATOMS: atom_id res chain seq x y z
N MET A 1 -2.40 -15.46 -12.92
CA MET A 1 -3.47 -16.27 -12.31
C MET A 1 -2.85 -17.33 -11.43
N TYR A 2 -3.48 -17.59 -10.28
CA TYR A 2 -3.22 -18.74 -9.42
C TYR A 2 -3.93 -19.98 -9.97
N ARG A 3 -3.54 -21.16 -9.48
CA ARG A 3 -4.08 -22.44 -9.94
C ARG A 3 -5.59 -22.61 -9.63
N ASP A 4 -6.05 -22.02 -8.54
CA ASP A 4 -7.42 -22.10 -8.02
C ASP A 4 -7.69 -20.90 -7.10
N GLU A 5 -8.96 -20.70 -6.71
CA GLU A 5 -9.36 -19.58 -5.86
C GLU A 5 -8.77 -19.68 -4.46
N GLN A 6 -8.61 -20.90 -3.93
CA GLN A 6 -8.04 -21.13 -2.60
C GLN A 6 -6.57 -20.69 -2.54
N ALA A 7 -5.80 -20.94 -3.59
CA ALA A 7 -4.41 -20.50 -3.71
C ALA A 7 -4.33 -18.97 -3.81
N ALA A 8 -5.23 -18.34 -4.55
CA ALA A 8 -5.31 -16.88 -4.60
C ALA A 8 -5.70 -16.29 -3.22
N ALA A 9 -6.70 -16.86 -2.54
CA ALA A 9 -7.10 -16.42 -1.21
C ALA A 9 -5.95 -16.59 -0.19
N THR A 10 -5.26 -17.72 -0.22
CA THR A 10 -4.10 -17.99 0.65
C THR A 10 -2.97 -16.97 0.41
N ALA A 11 -2.70 -16.64 -0.85
CA ALA A 11 -1.68 -15.65 -1.20
C ALA A 11 -2.06 -14.23 -0.74
N LEU A 12 -3.33 -13.84 -0.89
CA LEU A 12 -3.81 -12.53 -0.42
C LEU A 12 -3.79 -12.44 1.11
N ALA A 13 -4.18 -13.51 1.81
CA ALA A 13 -4.11 -13.61 3.27
C ALA A 13 -2.65 -13.52 3.78
N ALA A 14 -1.72 -14.25 3.16
CA ALA A 14 -0.31 -14.15 3.51
C ALA A 14 0.24 -12.72 3.29
N TYR A 15 -0.22 -12.04 2.24
CA TYR A 15 0.13 -10.63 2.03
C TYR A 15 -0.48 -9.71 3.09
N ARG A 16 -1.74 -9.93 3.48
CA ARG A 16 -2.40 -9.22 4.59
C ARG A 16 -1.58 -9.34 5.88
N ASP A 17 -1.14 -10.54 6.24
CA ASP A 17 -0.32 -10.79 7.43
C ASP A 17 1.00 -10.02 7.42
N VAL A 18 1.62 -9.84 6.25
CA VAL A 18 2.83 -9.02 6.11
C VAL A 18 2.50 -7.53 6.29
N VAL A 19 1.44 -7.05 5.64
CA VAL A 19 1.00 -5.66 5.72
C VAL A 19 0.61 -5.26 7.16
N GLU A 20 -0.04 -6.15 7.90
CA GLU A 20 -0.48 -5.88 9.27
C GLU A 20 0.67 -5.92 10.29
N ARG A 21 1.72 -6.71 10.04
CA ARG A 21 2.90 -6.76 10.92
C ARG A 21 3.90 -5.64 10.65
N CYS A 22 4.09 -5.25 9.40
CA CYS A 22 5.06 -4.23 9.00
C CYS A 22 4.45 -2.82 9.09
N VAL A 23 4.27 -2.32 10.31
CA VAL A 23 3.60 -1.03 10.58
C VAL A 23 4.55 0.17 10.59
N SER A 24 5.82 -0.01 10.93
CA SER A 24 6.83 1.05 10.85
C SER A 24 8.24 0.48 10.74
N TRP A 25 9.11 1.21 10.05
CA TRP A 25 10.53 0.88 9.92
C TRP A 25 11.31 2.12 9.47
N GLN A 26 12.64 2.05 9.56
CA GLN A 26 13.52 3.05 8.98
C GLN A 26 14.15 2.53 7.70
N MET A 27 14.19 3.34 6.66
CA MET A 27 14.91 3.07 5.42
C MET A 27 16.20 3.89 5.37
N GLY A 28 17.24 3.36 4.72
CA GLY A 28 18.49 4.09 4.51
C GLY A 28 19.44 4.13 5.72
N ALA A 29 19.20 3.29 6.75
CA ALA A 29 20.10 3.14 7.88
C ALA A 29 21.49 2.68 7.39
N GLY A 30 22.46 3.60 7.34
CA GLY A 30 23.83 3.35 6.90
C GLY A 30 24.40 4.36 5.90
N ALA A 31 23.55 5.15 5.21
CA ALA A 31 24.00 6.22 4.31
C ALA A 31 23.78 7.59 4.96
N ALA A 32 24.87 8.34 5.19
CA ALA A 32 24.79 9.66 5.80
C ALA A 32 23.85 10.60 5.00
N GLY A 33 22.75 11.02 5.62
CA GLY A 33 21.85 12.04 5.10
C GLY A 33 20.55 11.56 4.44
N TYR A 34 20.30 10.25 4.31
CA TYR A 34 19.12 9.69 3.64
C TYR A 34 18.34 8.68 4.49
N THR A 35 18.28 8.89 5.80
CA THR A 35 17.40 8.10 6.67
C THR A 35 15.96 8.61 6.54
N PHE A 36 15.03 7.69 6.31
CA PHE A 36 13.60 7.97 6.26
C PHE A 36 12.85 7.13 7.29
N ASP A 37 11.94 7.76 8.01
CA ASP A 37 10.94 7.07 8.81
C ASP A 37 9.77 6.68 7.91
N VAL A 38 9.38 5.42 7.99
CA VAL A 38 8.25 4.87 7.27
C VAL A 38 7.21 4.40 8.24
N ILE A 39 5.97 4.84 8.03
CA ILE A 39 4.80 4.41 8.79
C ILE A 39 3.77 3.89 7.80
N GLN A 40 3.19 2.74 8.09
CA GLN A 40 2.16 2.11 7.30
C GLN A 40 0.86 1.97 8.09
N LYS A 41 -0.28 2.15 7.42
CA LYS A 41 -1.61 1.93 7.97
C LYS A 41 -2.46 1.15 6.98
N THR A 42 -3.22 0.18 7.46
CA THR A 42 -4.25 -0.49 6.66
C THR A 42 -5.44 0.44 6.42
N LEU A 43 -6.15 0.22 5.33
CA LEU A 43 -7.33 0.97 4.92
C LEU A 43 -8.41 -0.02 4.47
N ASP A 44 -9.67 0.34 4.66
CA ASP A 44 -10.77 -0.44 4.07
C ASP A 44 -10.88 -0.19 2.57
N ALA A 45 -10.97 -1.24 1.77
CA ALA A 45 -11.28 -1.16 0.34
C ALA A 45 -12.25 -2.28 -0.05
N ALA A 46 -13.39 -1.92 -0.62
CA ALA A 46 -14.41 -2.88 -1.07
C ALA A 46 -14.25 -3.10 -2.59
N VAL A 47 -13.21 -3.83 -2.99
CA VAL A 47 -12.91 -4.13 -4.40
C VAL A 47 -12.60 -5.61 -4.57
N GLY A 48 -13.13 -6.22 -5.62
CA GLY A 48 -13.02 -7.68 -5.85
C GLY A 48 -13.77 -8.49 -4.79
N ASP A 49 -13.45 -9.78 -4.73
CA ASP A 49 -13.99 -10.72 -3.73
C ASP A 49 -13.38 -10.46 -2.34
N GLU A 50 -12.11 -10.05 -2.32
CA GLU A 50 -11.37 -9.70 -1.11
C GLU A 50 -10.29 -8.67 -1.48
N SER A 51 -9.98 -7.73 -0.59
CA SER A 51 -8.85 -6.83 -0.78
C SER A 51 -8.05 -6.52 0.48
N VAL A 52 -6.81 -6.11 0.26
CA VAL A 52 -5.89 -5.54 1.24
C VAL A 52 -5.48 -4.17 0.72
N ALA A 53 -5.79 -3.12 1.48
CA ALA A 53 -5.35 -1.77 1.17
C ALA A 53 -4.48 -1.19 2.28
N ARG A 54 -3.48 -0.40 1.89
CA ARG A 54 -2.57 0.28 2.81
C ARG A 54 -2.15 1.64 2.29
N MET A 55 -1.85 2.53 3.24
CA MET A 55 -1.14 3.78 3.03
C MET A 55 0.22 3.68 3.71
N GLN A 56 1.26 4.13 3.03
CA GLN A 56 2.59 4.32 3.59
C GLN A 56 2.91 5.81 3.58
N THR A 57 3.33 6.35 4.72
CA THR A 57 3.88 7.70 4.85
C THR A 57 5.39 7.59 5.05
N THR A 58 6.14 8.37 4.28
CA THR A 58 7.61 8.41 4.32
C THR A 58 8.05 9.84 4.66
N ALA A 59 8.74 10.00 5.78
CA ALA A 59 9.25 11.28 6.28
C ALA A 59 10.78 11.24 6.38
N MET A 60 11.44 12.36 6.13
CA MET A 60 12.91 12.43 6.16
C MET A 60 13.38 12.74 7.58
N VAL A 61 14.22 11.87 8.17
CA VAL A 61 14.67 12.03 9.56
C VAL A 61 15.50 13.30 9.74
N ARG A 62 16.35 13.62 8.74
CA ARG A 62 17.24 14.78 8.79
C ARG A 62 16.53 16.13 8.61
N TYR A 63 15.38 16.13 7.94
CA TYR A 63 14.62 17.34 7.63
C TYR A 63 13.19 17.13 8.10
N PRO A 64 12.94 17.18 9.43
CA PRO A 64 11.63 16.88 10.01
C PRO A 64 10.55 17.86 9.56
N ASP A 65 10.93 19.07 9.16
CA ASP A 65 10.02 20.09 8.64
C ASP A 65 9.68 19.89 7.15
N ALA A 66 10.39 18.99 6.44
CA ALA A 66 10.06 18.65 5.07
C ALA A 66 8.75 17.85 5.04
N PRO A 67 7.82 18.16 4.11
CA PRO A 67 6.57 17.43 4.03
C PRO A 67 6.78 15.93 3.81
N ALA A 68 6.07 15.11 4.60
CA ALA A 68 6.06 13.67 4.39
C ALA A 68 5.31 13.33 3.10
N SER A 69 5.83 12.37 2.35
CA SER A 69 5.18 11.83 1.16
C SER A 69 4.31 10.63 1.54
N SER A 70 3.17 10.45 0.87
CA SER A 70 2.33 9.27 1.07
C SER A 70 2.18 8.48 -0.23
N SER A 71 2.06 7.17 -0.11
CA SER A 71 1.79 6.23 -1.21
C SER A 71 0.69 5.28 -0.78
N TYR A 72 -0.07 4.77 -1.75
CA TYR A 72 -1.23 3.93 -1.51
C TYR A 72 -1.11 2.64 -2.32
N TRP A 73 -1.46 1.51 -1.70
CA TRP A 73 -1.52 0.22 -2.37
C TRP A 73 -2.87 -0.40 -2.11
N VAL A 74 -3.44 -1.00 -3.13
CA VAL A 74 -4.65 -1.82 -3.04
C VAL A 74 -4.36 -3.11 -3.80
N SER A 75 -4.48 -4.25 -3.13
CA SER A 75 -4.41 -5.58 -3.72
C SER A 75 -5.78 -6.22 -3.61
N ALA A 76 -6.41 -6.57 -4.73
CA ALA A 76 -7.72 -7.19 -4.76
C ALA A 76 -7.65 -8.55 -5.46
N ARG A 77 -8.37 -9.53 -4.91
CA ARG A 77 -8.58 -10.84 -5.51
C ARG A 77 -9.90 -10.86 -6.27
N THR A 78 -9.87 -11.39 -7.49
CA THR A 78 -11.06 -11.67 -8.32
C THR A 78 -10.92 -13.08 -8.86
N GLY A 79 -11.70 -14.02 -8.32
CA GLY A 79 -11.57 -15.44 -8.61
C GLY A 79 -10.16 -15.95 -8.32
N THR A 80 -9.47 -16.42 -9.36
CA THR A 80 -8.10 -16.96 -9.30
C THR A 80 -7.00 -15.92 -9.54
N SER A 81 -7.33 -14.63 -9.66
CA SER A 81 -6.37 -13.55 -9.91
C SER A 81 -6.23 -12.62 -8.72
N ILE A 82 -5.04 -12.04 -8.54
CA ILE A 82 -4.81 -10.90 -7.66
C ILE A 82 -4.24 -9.76 -8.50
N VAL A 83 -4.86 -8.59 -8.42
CA VAL A 83 -4.38 -7.35 -9.02
C VAL A 83 -3.88 -6.44 -7.91
N GLN A 84 -2.70 -5.86 -8.08
CA GLN A 84 -2.17 -4.84 -7.18
C GLN A 84 -1.93 -3.54 -7.92
N VAL A 85 -2.52 -2.46 -7.42
CA VAL A 85 -2.21 -1.09 -7.86
C VAL A 85 -1.40 -0.39 -6.79
N THR A 86 -0.40 0.37 -7.24
CA THR A 86 0.31 1.35 -6.42
C THR A 86 0.00 2.73 -6.97
N TYR A 87 -0.47 3.62 -6.11
CA TYR A 87 -0.67 5.02 -6.44
C TYR A 87 0.27 5.89 -5.61
N ARG A 88 1.15 6.61 -6.31
CA ARG A 88 2.10 7.58 -5.74
C ARG A 88 1.75 8.95 -6.28
N PRO A 89 1.07 9.81 -5.52
CA PRO A 89 0.76 11.14 -6.00
C PRO A 89 2.02 11.97 -6.23
N GLY A 90 2.05 12.71 -7.33
CA GLY A 90 3.15 13.63 -7.68
C GLY A 90 3.15 14.93 -6.87
N SER A 91 2.11 15.18 -6.08
CA SER A 91 1.97 16.31 -5.16
C SER A 91 1.39 15.84 -3.82
N LEU A 92 1.53 16.65 -2.76
CA LEU A 92 0.90 16.38 -1.46
C LEU A 92 -0.62 16.36 -1.64
N LEU A 93 -1.23 15.17 -1.69
CA LEU A 93 -2.69 15.06 -1.72
C LEU A 93 -3.28 15.38 -0.37
N GLY A 94 -4.50 15.92 -0.39
CA GLY A 94 -5.34 15.99 0.81
C GLY A 94 -5.63 14.60 1.39
N SER A 95 -5.91 14.54 2.69
CA SER A 95 -6.24 13.30 3.39
C SER A 95 -7.46 12.61 2.76
N GLY A 96 -7.22 11.51 2.05
CA GLY A 96 -8.27 10.63 1.49
C GLY A 96 -8.32 10.55 -0.04
N GLN A 97 -7.80 11.55 -0.77
CA GLN A 97 -7.85 11.54 -2.25
C GLN A 97 -7.02 10.39 -2.85
N GLY A 98 -5.85 10.11 -2.28
CA GLY A 98 -4.99 9.05 -2.81
C GLY A 98 -5.52 7.63 -2.55
N LYS A 99 -6.30 7.44 -1.48
CA LYS A 99 -7.02 6.18 -1.24
C LYS A 99 -8.07 5.96 -2.32
N SER A 100 -8.94 6.95 -2.54
CA SER A 100 -10.02 6.84 -3.53
C SER A 100 -9.48 6.57 -4.93
N GLN A 101 -8.40 7.25 -5.33
CA GLN A 101 -7.77 7.03 -6.63
C GLN A 101 -7.19 5.61 -6.75
N ALA A 102 -6.53 5.08 -5.71
CA ALA A 102 -5.97 3.73 -5.74
C ALA A 102 -7.08 2.67 -5.84
N VAL A 103 -8.18 2.85 -5.12
CA VAL A 103 -9.37 1.98 -5.15
C VAL A 103 -10.01 2.00 -6.55
N GLU A 104 -10.20 3.18 -7.14
CA GLU A 104 -10.74 3.35 -8.48
C GLU A 104 -9.88 2.64 -9.54
N LEU A 105 -8.56 2.82 -9.49
CA LEU A 105 -7.63 2.19 -10.41
C LEU A 105 -7.63 0.65 -10.32
N VAL A 106 -7.78 0.08 -9.12
CA VAL A 106 -7.94 -1.38 -8.99
C VAL A 106 -9.29 -1.83 -9.54
N GLY A 107 -10.38 -1.12 -9.25
CA GLY A 107 -11.71 -1.47 -9.75
C GLY A 107 -11.85 -1.39 -11.27
N ALA A 108 -11.03 -0.55 -11.93
CA ALA A 108 -10.96 -0.44 -13.38
C ALA A 108 -10.00 -1.46 -14.05
N SER A 109 -9.26 -2.24 -13.26
CA SER A 109 -8.35 -3.25 -13.80
C SER A 109 -9.12 -4.52 -14.21
N PRO A 110 -8.85 -5.07 -15.40
CA PRO A 110 -9.58 -6.23 -15.95
C PRO A 110 -9.34 -7.54 -15.20
#